data_AF-A0A1M4TL85-F1
#
_entry.id   AF-A0A1M4TL85-F1
#
_cell.length_a   1.000
_cell.length_b   1.000
_cell.length_c   1.000
_cell.angle_alpha   90.00
_cell.angle_beta   90.00
_cell.angle_gamma   90.00
#
_symmetry.space_group_name_H-M   'P 1'
#
loop_
_entity.id
_entity.type
_entity.pdbx_description
1 polymer ?
#
loop_
_entity_poly.entity_id
_entity_poly.type
_entity_poly.pdbx_seq_one_letter_code
_entity_poly.pdbx_strand_id
1 'polypeptide(L)' 'MTKKRRIREKQKHQPPKPHYALQANRFNQLIIAPLVKEYNRLMSAGLYDEAIQVYQSISSARKQQKILLHKKDKYLHSK' A
#
# COMPACT_ATOMS: atom_id res chain seq x y z
N MET A 1 -39.64 12.57 35.76
CA MET A 1 -38.18 12.35 35.93
C MET A 1 -37.55 12.05 34.56
N THR A 2 -37.19 13.07 33.79
CA THR A 2 -36.63 12.93 32.43
C THR A 2 -35.11 12.84 32.49
N LYS A 3 -34.56 11.67 32.11
CA LYS A 3 -33.11 11.43 32.04
C LYS A 3 -32.47 12.27 30.92
N LYS A 4 -31.65 13.27 31.28
CA LYS A 4 -30.88 14.09 30.33
C LYS A 4 -29.86 13.22 29.59
N ARG A 5 -29.99 13.10 28.26
CA ARG A 5 -28.99 12.48 27.37
C ARG A 5 -27.76 13.39 27.30
N ARG A 6 -26.59 12.89 27.74
CA ARG A 6 -25.30 13.57 27.53
C ARG A 6 -24.99 13.62 26.04
N ILE A 7 -24.99 14.82 25.45
CA ILE A 7 -24.50 15.03 24.09
C ILE A 7 -22.98 14.95 24.17
N ARG A 8 -22.42 13.83 23.71
CA ARG A 8 -20.97 13.68 23.55
C ARG A 8 -20.58 14.67 22.45
N GLU A 9 -19.85 15.73 22.80
CA GLU A 9 -19.38 16.73 21.86
C GLU A 9 -18.71 16.02 20.67
N LYS A 10 -19.26 16.22 19.46
CA LYS A 10 -18.67 15.69 18.24
C LYS A 10 -17.29 16.34 18.11
N GLN A 11 -16.24 15.51 18.18
CA GLN A 11 -14.87 15.95 17.95
C GLN A 11 -14.84 16.77 16.65
N LYS A 12 -14.31 18.00 16.76
CA LYS A 12 -14.10 18.92 15.64
C LYS A 12 -13.53 18.12 14.46
N HIS A 13 -14.17 18.22 13.28
CA HIS A 13 -13.68 17.64 12.03
C HIS A 13 -12.27 18.17 11.75
N GLN A 14 -11.25 17.47 12.24
CA GLN A 14 -9.90 17.72 11.78
C GLN A 14 -9.84 17.31 10.31
N PRO A 15 -9.34 18.16 9.40
CA PRO A 15 -9.09 17.72 8.04
C PRO A 15 -8.16 16.50 8.11
N PRO A 16 -8.40 15.45 7.31
CA PRO A 16 -7.51 14.30 7.30
C PRO A 16 -6.10 14.81 6.98
N LYS A 17 -5.15 14.50 7.86
CA LYS A 17 -3.73 14.84 7.63
C LYS A 17 -3.37 14.35 6.23
N PRO A 18 -2.69 15.15 5.38
CA PRO A 18 -2.29 14.70 4.07
C PRO A 18 -1.43 13.45 4.24
N HIS A 19 -2.00 12.31 3.85
CA HIS A 19 -1.31 11.03 3.94
C HIS A 19 -0.34 10.98 2.76
N TYR A 20 0.85 11.57 2.94
CA TYR A 20 1.96 11.36 2.02
C TYR A 20 2.32 9.89 2.10
N ALA A 21 1.64 9.05 1.32
CA ALA A 21 1.96 7.64 1.22
C ALA A 21 3.42 7.56 0.75
N LEU A 22 4.25 6.93 1.58
CA LEU A 22 5.64 6.61 1.26
C LEU A 22 5.70 6.10 -0.19
N GLN A 23 6.71 6.48 -0.96
CA GLN A 23 6.84 6.07 -2.36
C GLN A 23 6.72 4.54 -2.52
N ALA A 24 7.23 3.78 -1.54
CA ALA A 24 7.07 2.33 -1.44
C ALA A 24 5.61 1.87 -1.29
N ASN A 25 4.76 2.60 -0.56
CA ASN A 25 3.33 2.30 -0.42
C ASN A 25 2.58 2.56 -1.72
N ARG A 26 2.90 3.66 -2.42
CA ARG A 26 2.35 3.94 -3.76
C ARG A 26 2.77 2.87 -4.76
N PHE A 27 4.04 2.50 -4.76
CA PHE A 27 4.58 1.44 -5.61
C PHE A 27 3.87 0.10 -5.35
N ASN A 28 3.62 -0.24 -4.08
CA ASN A 28 2.88 -1.45 -3.72
C ASN A 28 1.46 -1.46 -4.30
N GLN A 29 0.75 -0.35 -4.18
CA GLN A 29 -0.63 -0.24 -4.66
C GLN A 29 -0.74 -0.26 -6.18
N LEU A 30 0.20 0.38 -6.88
CA LEU A 30 0.16 0.49 -8.34
C LEU A 30 0.75 -0.72 -9.07
N ILE A 31 1.76 -1.36 -8.49
CA ILE A 31 2.53 -2.41 -9.19
C ILE A 31 2.31 -3.78 -8.55
N ILE A 32 2.54 -3.91 -7.23
CA ILE A 32 2.51 -5.23 -6.57
C ILE A 32 1.07 -5.74 -6.43
N ALA A 33 0.13 -4.90 -6.02
CA ALA A 33 -1.24 -5.33 -5.76
C ALA A 33 -1.96 -5.87 -7.01
N PRO A 34 -1.87 -5.24 -8.20
CA PRO A 34 -2.42 -5.82 -9.43
C PRO A 34 -1.76 -7.15 -9.81
N LEU A 35 -0.44 -7.28 -9.69
CA LEU A 35 0.27 -8.53 -9.97
C LEU A 35 -0.17 -9.66 -9.04
N VAL A 36 -0.35 -9.38 -7.74
CA VAL A 36 -0.84 -10.36 -6.76
C VAL A 36 -2.27 -10.79 -7.09
N LYS A 37 -3.13 -9.85 -7.50
CA LYS A 37 -4.49 -10.17 -7.92
C LYS A 37 -4.49 -11.10 -9.15
N GLU A 38 -3.62 -10.81 -10.11
CA GLU A 38 -3.49 -11.62 -11.33
C GLU A 38 -2.91 -13.01 -11.03
N TYR A 39 -1.88 -13.10 -10.20
CA TYR A 39 -1.34 -14.37 -9.72
C TYR A 39 -2.43 -15.24 -9.09
N ASN A 40 -3.25 -14.66 -8.19
CA ASN A 40 -4.35 -15.40 -7.57
C ASN A 40 -5.38 -15.87 -8.60
N ARG A 41 -5.70 -15.03 -9.60
CA ARG A 41 -6.61 -15.40 -10.70
C ARG A 41 -6.07 -16.61 -11.47
N LEU A 42 -4.79 -16.60 -11.84
CA LEU A 42 -4.13 -17.69 -12.58
C LEU A 42 -4.06 -18.97 -11.76
N MET A 43 -3.73 -18.87 -10.47
CA MET A 43 -3.72 -20.01 -9.54
C MET A 43 -5.12 -20.62 -9.40
N SER A 44 -6.17 -19.80 -9.28
CA SER A 44 -7.55 -20.29 -9.24
C SER A 44 -8.00 -20.93 -10.56
N ALA A 45 -7.43 -20.52 -11.69
CA ALA A 45 -7.68 -21.12 -13.01
C ALA A 45 -6.84 -22.37 -13.29
N GLY A 46 -5.89 -22.75 -12.41
CA GLY A 46 -4.98 -23.87 -12.61
C GLY A 46 -3.88 -23.61 -13.65
N LEU A 47 -3.67 -22.34 -14.04
CA LEU A 47 -2.67 -21.94 -15.02
C LEU A 47 -1.31 -21.71 -14.34
N TYR A 48 -0.68 -22.80 -13.91
CA TYR A 48 0.52 -22.74 -13.07
C TYR A 48 1.75 -22.14 -13.77
N ASP A 49 1.96 -22.43 -15.05
CA ASP A 49 3.12 -21.93 -15.80
C ASP A 49 3.07 -20.39 -15.91
N GLU A 50 1.90 -19.85 -16.19
CA GLU A 50 1.67 -18.39 -16.23
C GLU A 50 1.77 -17.79 -14.83
N ALA A 51 1.23 -18.47 -13.81
CA ALA A 51 1.31 -18.02 -12.42
C ALA A 51 2.78 -17.93 -11.94
N ILE A 52 3.66 -18.85 -12.36
CA ILE A 52 5.09 -18.82 -12.05
C ILE A 52 5.74 -17.55 -12.61
N GLN A 53 5.41 -17.17 -13.86
CA GLN A 53 5.95 -15.96 -14.47
C GLN A 53 5.50 -14.71 -13.69
N VAL A 54 4.22 -14.62 -13.35
CA VAL A 54 3.69 -13.50 -12.55
C VAL A 54 4.32 -13.47 -11.15
N TYR A 55 4.56 -14.63 -10.54
CA TYR A 55 5.23 -14.72 -9.25
C TYR A 55 6.66 -14.20 -9.29
N GLN A 56 7.41 -14.50 -10.36
CA GLN A 56 8.75 -13.94 -10.56
C GLN A 56 8.71 -12.40 -10.66
N SER A 57 7.72 -11.84 -11.36
CA SER A 57 7.49 -10.39 -11.41
C SER A 57 7.13 -9.78 -10.05
N ILE A 58 6.33 -10.48 -9.24
CA ILE A 58 6.02 -10.05 -7.86
C ILE A 58 7.30 -10.04 -7.01
N SER A 59 8.14 -11.08 -7.13
CA SER A 59 9.39 -11.20 -6.39
C SER A 59 10.36 -10.07 -6.73
N SER A 60 10.52 -9.74 -8.01
CA SER A 60 11.37 -8.61 -8.43
C SER A 60 10.81 -7.26 -7.98
N ALA A 61 9.49 -7.05 -8.10
CA ALA A 61 8.83 -5.83 -7.63
C ALA A 61 8.97 -5.65 -6.11
N ARG A 62 8.89 -6.72 -5.31
CA ARG A 62 9.12 -6.65 -3.85
C ARG A 62 10.55 -6.26 -3.49
N LYS A 63 11.55 -6.73 -4.27
CA LYS A 63 12.94 -6.28 -4.11
C LYS A 63 13.07 -4.78 -4.38
N GLN A 64 12.43 -4.28 -5.43
CA GLN A 64 12.40 -2.84 -5.74
C GLN A 64 11.68 -2.01 -4.66
N GLN A 65 10.54 -2.49 -4.16
CA GLN A 65 9.83 -1.86 -3.05
C GLN A 65 10.71 -1.75 -1.78
N LYS A 66 11.48 -2.79 -1.48
CA LYS A 66 12.43 -2.77 -0.36
C LYS A 66 13.48 -1.67 -0.52
N ILE A 67 13.97 -1.44 -1.74
CA ILE A 67 14.89 -0.32 -2.03
C ILE A 67 14.19 1.02 -1.78
N LEU A 68 12.92 1.17 -2.20
CA LEU A 68 12.14 2.40 -1.98
C LEU A 68 11.85 2.67 -0.48
N LEU A 69 11.82 1.64 0.37
CA LEU A 69 11.70 1.80 1.82
C LEU A 69 13.00 2.28 2.47
N HIS A 70 14.16 1.86 1.94
CA HIS A 70 15.47 2.13 2.54
C HIS A 70 16.24 3.28 1.88
N LYS A 71 15.82 3.76 0.72
CA LYS A 71 16.25 5.05 0.19
C LYS A 71 15.69 6.14 1.11
N LYS A 72 16.41 6.46 2.19
CA LYS A 72 16.39 7.82 2.73
C LYS A 72 16.77 8.71 1.57
N ASP A 73 15.92 9.67 1.23
CA ASP A 73 16.22 10.72 0.26
C ASP A 73 17.64 11.23 0.52
N LYS A 74 18.58 10.85 -0.36
CA LYS A 74 19.98 11.31 -0.38
C LYS A 74 20.06 12.77 -0.86
N TYR A 75 19.00 13.54 -0.64
CA TYR A 75 18.79 14.92 -1.07
C TYR A 75 18.67 15.90 0.10
N LEU A 76 18.87 15.46 1.34
CA LEU A 76 19.26 16.38 2.42
C LEU A 76 20.79 16.41 2.47
N HIS A 77 21.37 17.58 2.11
CA HIS A 77 22.77 18.00 2.28
C HIS A 77 23.65 18.03 1.01
N SER A 78 23.17 18.65 -0.06
CA SER A 78 24.07 19.46 -0.89
C SER A 78 23.56 20.90 -0.80
N LYS A 79 24.16 21.63 0.14
CA LYS A 79 24.07 23.09 0.29
C LYS A 79 25.42 23.66 -0.15
#